data_AF-E9SBV7-F1
#
_entry.id   AF-E9SBV7-F1
#
_cell.length_a   1.000
_cell.length_b   1.000
_cell.length_c   1.000
_cell.angle_alpha   90.00
_cell.angle_beta   90.00
_cell.angle_gamma   90.00
#
_symmetry.space_group_name_H-M   'P 1'
#
loop_
_entity.id
_entity.type
_entity.pdbx_description
1 polymer ?
#
loop_
_entity_poly.entity_id
_entity_poly.type
_entity_poly.pdbx_seq_one_letter_code
_entity_poly.pdbx_strand_id
1 'polypeptide(L)'
;MDKDKVRVIKISKEALFEFIYENFIAKQDEYLDVDKTEVSNYFDIDYENGNFIFCAIKFEDEDGNFLSMPAEINLQKLMKIIPDTTDSMLSPTSKYYKEYSKDELAELSKL
;
A
#
# COMPACT_ATOMS: atom_id res chain seq x y z
N MET A 1 -26.99 21.73 -5.65
CA MET A 1 -27.57 21.13 -4.42
C MET A 1 -28.54 22.15 -3.83
N ASP A 2 -29.58 21.71 -3.14
CA ASP A 2 -30.50 22.64 -2.46
C ASP A 2 -29.74 23.36 -1.33
N LYS A 3 -29.97 24.68 -1.16
CA LYS A 3 -29.25 25.53 -0.21
C LYS A 3 -29.48 25.12 1.26
N ASP A 4 -30.61 24.49 1.54
CA ASP A 4 -31.03 24.11 2.89
C ASP A 4 -30.81 22.60 3.16
N LYS A 5 -30.16 21.87 2.23
CA LYS A 5 -29.94 20.42 2.35
C LYS A 5 -28.46 20.07 2.38
N VAL A 6 -28.14 19.07 3.20
CA VAL A 6 -26.81 18.46 3.28
C VAL A 6 -26.90 17.01 2.82
N ARG A 7 -25.95 16.57 1.97
CA ARG A 7 -25.76 15.15 1.64
C ARG A 7 -24.66 14.60 2.55
N VAL A 8 -24.95 13.52 3.27
CA VAL A 8 -24.06 12.94 4.29
C VAL A 8 -23.69 11.52 3.88
N ILE A 9 -22.40 11.18 4.03
CA ILE A 9 -21.90 9.81 3.94
C ILE A 9 -21.35 9.45 5.32
N LYS A 10 -21.80 8.32 5.87
CA LYS A 10 -21.28 7.70 7.09
C LYS A 10 -20.98 6.23 6.77
N ILE A 11 -19.73 5.82 6.95
CA ILE A 11 -19.27 4.45 6.73
C ILE A 11 -18.71 3.86 8.02
N SER A 12 -18.63 2.53 8.11
CA SER A 12 -18.03 1.82 9.26
C SER A 12 -16.51 1.78 9.17
N LYS A 13 -15.87 1.22 10.20
CA LYS A 13 -14.41 0.99 10.22
C LYS A 13 -13.97 0.09 9.06
N GLU A 14 -14.72 -0.98 8.82
CA GLU A 14 -14.45 -1.97 7.77
C GLU A 14 -14.54 -1.32 6.39
N ALA A 15 -15.62 -0.58 6.12
CA ALA A 15 -15.80 0.13 4.85
C ALA A 15 -14.79 1.26 4.65
N LEU A 16 -14.26 1.86 5.72
CA LEU A 16 -13.16 2.83 5.63
C LEU A 16 -11.86 2.16 5.16
N PHE A 17 -11.54 0.98 5.68
CA PHE A 17 -10.35 0.24 5.26
C PHE A 17 -10.49 -0.34 3.85
N GLU A 18 -11.68 -0.85 3.50
CA GLU A 18 -12.02 -1.20 2.12
C GLU A 18 -11.80 -0.05 1.18
N PHE A 19 -12.33 1.13 1.53
CA PHE A 19 -12.12 2.33 0.75
C PHE A 19 -10.62 2.65 0.57
N ILE A 20 -9.80 2.47 1.61
CA ILE A 20 -8.34 2.70 1.51
C ILE A 20 -7.71 1.73 0.50
N TYR A 21 -7.80 0.41 0.70
CA TYR A 21 -7.03 -0.51 -0.17
C TYR A 21 -7.57 -0.53 -1.61
N GLU A 22 -8.88 -0.35 -1.84
CA GLU A 22 -9.44 -0.25 -3.19
C GLU A 22 -8.92 1.00 -3.94
N ASN A 23 -8.77 2.14 -3.23
CA ASN A 23 -8.19 3.33 -3.85
C ASN A 23 -6.70 3.14 -4.19
N PHE A 24 -5.94 2.43 -3.35
CA PHE A 24 -4.54 2.11 -3.64
C PHE A 24 -4.41 1.20 -4.85
N ILE A 25 -5.26 0.17 -4.99
CA ILE A 25 -5.28 -0.69 -6.19
C ILE A 25 -5.65 0.13 -7.44
N ALA A 26 -6.67 0.99 -7.34
CA ALA A 26 -7.17 1.79 -8.45
C ALA A 26 -6.17 2.83 -8.97
N LYS A 27 -5.31 3.35 -8.09
CA LYS A 27 -4.34 4.43 -8.37
C LYS A 27 -2.88 4.02 -8.14
N GLN A 28 -2.59 2.72 -8.17
CA GLN A 28 -1.25 2.22 -7.86
C GLN A 28 -0.18 2.77 -8.81
N ASP A 29 -0.54 3.05 -10.06
CA ASP A 29 0.31 3.68 -11.06
C ASP A 29 0.71 5.09 -10.66
N GLU A 30 -0.22 5.87 -10.11
CA GLU A 30 0.04 7.21 -9.56
C GLU A 30 0.89 7.15 -8.28
N TYR A 31 0.62 6.19 -7.39
CA TYR A 31 1.24 6.15 -6.06
C TYR A 31 2.61 5.48 -6.03
N LEU A 32 2.84 4.48 -6.86
CA LEU A 32 4.09 3.70 -6.88
C LEU A 32 4.93 3.91 -8.14
N ASP A 33 4.43 4.68 -9.12
CA ASP A 33 5.14 4.92 -10.40
C ASP A 33 5.44 3.59 -11.12
N VAL A 34 4.42 2.73 -11.24
CA VAL A 34 4.50 1.38 -11.84
C VAL A 34 3.40 1.16 -12.88
N ASP A 35 3.62 0.27 -13.85
CA ASP A 35 2.53 -0.25 -14.67
C ASP A 35 1.77 -1.31 -13.88
N LYS A 36 0.49 -1.05 -13.61
CA LYS A 36 -0.41 -1.97 -12.89
C LYS A 36 -0.56 -3.35 -13.52
N THR A 37 -0.24 -3.51 -14.80
CA THR A 37 -0.29 -4.79 -15.51
C THR A 37 0.99 -5.62 -15.34
N GLU A 38 2.08 -4.99 -14.89
CA GLU A 38 3.39 -5.62 -14.71
C GLU A 38 3.71 -5.95 -13.25
N VAL A 39 2.79 -5.68 -12.32
CA VAL A 39 3.01 -5.86 -10.89
C VAL A 39 1.93 -6.67 -10.19
N SER A 40 2.34 -7.31 -9.09
CA SER A 40 1.46 -7.91 -8.09
C SER A 40 1.48 -7.09 -6.81
N ASN A 41 0.30 -6.91 -6.22
CA ASN A 41 0.10 -6.12 -5.03
C ASN A 41 0.03 -6.99 -3.77
N TYR A 42 0.68 -6.52 -2.71
CA TYR A 42 0.68 -7.12 -1.39
C TYR A 42 0.45 -6.03 -0.37
N PHE A 43 -0.49 -6.23 0.53
CA PHE A 43 -0.86 -5.20 1.49
C PHE A 43 -1.32 -5.80 2.80
N ASP A 44 -1.27 -4.98 3.85
CA ASP A 44 -1.78 -5.35 5.15
C ASP A 44 -2.20 -4.10 5.94
N ILE A 45 -3.08 -4.29 6.92
CA ILE A 45 -3.66 -3.22 7.74
C ILE A 45 -3.49 -3.59 9.21
N ASP A 46 -2.88 -2.69 9.98
CA ASP A 46 -2.97 -2.72 11.44
C ASP A 46 -4.29 -2.06 11.87
N TYR A 47 -5.31 -2.88 12.09
CA TYR A 47 -6.63 -2.41 12.50
C TYR A 47 -6.64 -1.76 13.89
N GLU A 48 -5.66 -2.05 14.75
CA GLU A 48 -5.61 -1.52 16.11
C GLU A 48 -4.99 -0.12 16.12
N ASN A 49 -3.84 0.03 15.46
CA ASN A 49 -3.06 1.27 15.48
C ASN A 49 -3.35 2.19 14.28
N GLY A 50 -4.03 1.69 13.25
CA GLY A 50 -4.42 2.48 12.08
C GLY A 50 -3.30 2.64 11.05
N ASN A 51 -2.37 1.69 10.97
CA ASN A 51 -1.31 1.69 9.97
C ASN A 51 -1.72 0.86 8.75
N PHE A 52 -1.24 1.25 7.57
CA PHE A 52 -1.47 0.55 6.31
C PHE A 52 -0.17 0.47 5.53
N ILE A 53 0.11 -0.71 4.97
CA ILE A 53 1.24 -0.93 4.08
C ILE A 53 0.73 -1.50 2.76
N PHE A 54 1.26 -0.99 1.65
CA PHE A 54 0.95 -1.43 0.30
C PHE A 54 2.24 -1.53 -0.50
N CYS A 55 2.50 -2.69 -1.05
CA CYS A 55 3.71 -3.02 -1.80
C CYS A 55 3.32 -3.52 -3.18
N ALA A 56 4.06 -3.09 -4.20
CA ALA A 56 4.04 -3.71 -5.52
C ALA A 56 5.37 -4.41 -5.76
N ILE A 57 5.32 -5.59 -6.38
CA ILE A 57 6.49 -6.27 -6.93
C ILE A 57 6.22 -6.57 -8.40
N LYS A 58 7.28 -6.61 -9.22
CA LYS A 58 7.17 -7.09 -10.60
C LYS A 58 6.51 -8.48 -10.61
N PHE A 59 5.56 -8.71 -11.50
CA PHE A 59 4.79 -9.95 -11.59
C PHE A 59 5.54 -11.07 -12.32
N GLU A 60 6.36 -10.72 -13.31
CA GLU A 60 7.08 -11.65 -14.17
C GLU A 60 8.52 -11.17 -14.36
N ASP A 61 9.50 -12.07 -14.31
CA ASP A 61 10.89 -11.75 -14.61
C ASP A 61 11.17 -11.77 -16.13
N GLU A 62 12.42 -11.48 -16.52
CA GLU A 62 12.83 -11.43 -17.93
C GLU A 62 12.78 -12.80 -18.62
N ASP A 63 12.77 -13.90 -17.85
CA ASP A 63 12.71 -15.28 -18.34
C ASP A 63 11.27 -15.82 -18.40
N GLY A 64 10.28 -15.01 -18.01
CA GLY A 64 8.87 -15.37 -18.02
C GLY A 64 8.40 -16.11 -16.77
N ASN A 65 9.19 -16.13 -15.69
CA ASN A 65 8.78 -16.74 -14.43
C ASN A 65 7.94 -15.78 -13.60
N PHE A 66 6.82 -16.27 -13.06
CA PHE A 66 6.02 -15.50 -12.12
C PHE A 66 6.76 -15.28 -10.80
N LEU A 67 6.89 -14.03 -10.43
CA LEU A 67 7.47 -13.59 -9.18
C LEU A 67 6.39 -13.47 -8.11
N SER A 68 6.78 -13.76 -6.87
CA SER A 68 5.92 -13.60 -5.70
C SER A 68 6.69 -12.95 -4.55
N MET A 69 5.95 -12.40 -3.59
CA MET A 69 6.55 -11.87 -2.36
C MET A 69 7.19 -13.03 -1.59
N PRO A 70 8.48 -12.92 -1.20
CA PRO A 70 9.12 -13.89 -0.32
C PRO A 70 8.30 -14.14 0.94
N ALA A 71 8.18 -15.41 1.34
CA ALA A 71 7.35 -15.82 2.48
C ALA A 71 7.90 -15.31 3.82
N GLU A 72 9.18 -14.95 3.86
CA GLU A 72 9.87 -14.39 5.03
C GLU A 72 9.48 -12.94 5.32
N ILE A 73 8.91 -12.23 4.34
CA ILE A 73 8.50 -10.83 4.50
C ILE A 73 7.16 -10.78 5.25
N ASN A 74 7.17 -10.11 6.41
CA ASN A 74 6.02 -9.97 7.29
C ASN A 74 5.54 -8.52 7.34
N LEU A 75 4.49 -8.21 6.58
CA LEU A 75 3.95 -6.85 6.45
C LEU A 75 3.49 -6.25 7.79
N GLN A 76 2.88 -7.05 8.67
CA GLN A 76 2.47 -6.61 10.03
C GLN A 76 3.65 -6.18 10.90
N LYS A 77 4.78 -6.89 10.80
CA LYS A 77 6.01 -6.48 11.49
C LYS A 77 6.62 -5.24 10.86
N LEU A 78 6.70 -5.21 9.53
CA LEU A 78 7.27 -4.08 8.80
C LEU A 78 6.59 -2.76 9.17
N MET A 79 5.26 -2.73 9.25
CA MET A 79 4.48 -1.55 9.68
C MET A 79 4.86 -1.00 11.06
N LYS A 80 5.52 -1.77 11.92
CA LYS A 80 5.93 -1.34 13.27
C LYS A 80 7.35 -0.81 13.34
N ILE A 81 8.17 -1.09 12.33
CA ILE A 81 9.62 -0.86 12.36
C ILE A 81 10.11 0.10 11.28
N ILE A 82 9.45 0.12 10.12
CA ILE A 82 9.84 1.06 9.05
C ILE A 82 9.18 2.42 9.32
N PRO A 83 9.89 3.53 9.05
CA PRO A 83 9.29 4.85 9.13
C PRO A 83 8.26 5.05 8.00
N ASP A 84 7.32 5.96 8.23
CA ASP A 84 6.38 6.40 7.20
C ASP A 84 7.13 6.84 5.93
N THR A 85 6.64 6.41 4.77
CA THR A 85 7.28 6.74 3.47
C THR A 85 6.85 8.11 2.95
N THR A 86 5.77 8.68 3.49
CA THR A 86 5.23 9.99 3.15
C THR A 86 4.46 10.58 4.33
N ASP A 87 4.44 11.89 4.44
CA ASP A 87 3.62 12.64 5.40
C ASP A 87 2.19 12.89 4.86
N SER A 88 1.97 12.72 3.56
CA SER A 88 0.66 12.90 2.93
C SER A 88 0.54 12.20 1.58
N MET A 89 -0.56 11.45 1.40
CA MET A 89 -0.98 10.90 0.10
C MET A 89 -1.63 11.94 -0.82
N LEU A 90 -1.71 13.21 -0.39
CA LEU A 90 -2.29 14.32 -1.16
C LEU A 90 -1.24 15.40 -1.48
N SER A 91 0.02 15.18 -1.12
CA SER A 91 1.09 16.12 -1.43
C SER A 91 1.37 16.11 -2.93
N PRO A 92 1.28 17.26 -3.63
CA PRO A 92 1.48 17.32 -5.07
C PRO A 92 2.95 17.16 -5.50
N THR A 93 3.89 17.15 -4.55
CA THR A 93 5.34 17.20 -4.82
C THR A 93 6.14 16.11 -4.10
N SER A 94 5.51 15.32 -3.23
CA SER A 94 6.21 14.28 -2.46
C SER A 94 6.20 12.96 -3.22
N LYS A 95 7.35 12.27 -3.27
CA LYS A 95 7.39 10.86 -3.63
C LYS A 95 6.72 10.08 -2.48
N TYR A 96 5.69 9.30 -2.79
CA TYR A 96 4.88 8.62 -1.76
C TYR A 96 5.55 7.37 -1.19
N TYR A 97 6.45 6.76 -1.95
CA TYR A 97 7.05 5.46 -1.65
C TYR A 97 8.55 5.54 -1.49
N LYS A 98 9.09 4.53 -0.81
CA LYS A 98 10.52 4.26 -0.71
C LYS A 98 10.80 2.85 -1.22
N GLU A 99 11.86 2.71 -2.00
CA GLU A 99 12.31 1.41 -2.49
C GLU A 99 13.06 0.66 -1.38
N TYR A 100 12.78 -0.63 -1.27
CA TYR A 100 13.50 -1.58 -0.44
C TYR A 100 13.79 -2.82 -1.27
N SER A 101 14.96 -3.42 -1.08
CA SER A 101 15.24 -4.75 -1.60
C SER A 101 14.43 -5.81 -0.83
N LYS A 102 14.19 -6.95 -1.49
CA LYS A 102 13.53 -8.11 -0.85
C LYS A 102 14.32 -8.59 0.38
N ASP A 103 15.65 -8.60 0.29
CA ASP A 103 16.53 -9.03 1.40
C ASP A 103 16.44 -8.07 2.58
N GLU A 104 16.42 -6.75 2.36
CA GLU A 104 16.25 -5.77 3.44
C GLU A 104 14.93 -5.97 4.18
N LEU A 105 13.82 -6.12 3.44
CA LEU A 105 12.51 -6.38 4.06
C LEU A 105 12.46 -7.71 4.80
N ALA A 106 13.15 -8.74 4.28
CA ALA A 106 13.23 -10.04 4.93
C ALA A 106 14.05 -9.97 6.24
N GLU A 107 15.16 -9.25 6.27
CA GLU A 107 15.95 -9.04 7.50
C GLU A 107 15.18 -8.20 8.53
N LEU A 108 14.53 -7.12 8.10
CA LEU A 108 13.67 -6.31 8.96
C LEU A 108 12.51 -7.13 9.56
N SER A 109 11.95 -8.07 8.81
CA SER A 109 10.88 -8.96 9.30
C SER A 109 11.33 -9.95 10.40
N LYS A 110 12.65 -10.12 10.61
CA LYS A 110 13.21 -10.98 11.67
C LYS A 110 13.37 -10.26 13.01
N LEU A 111 13.40 -8.93 13.01
CA LEU A 111 13.42 -8.09 14.22
C LEU A 111 12.09 -8.22 14.99
#